data_AF-A0A939I0J3-F1
#
_entry.id   AF-A0A939I0J3-F1
#
_cell.length_a   1.000
_cell.length_b   1.000
_cell.length_c   1.000
_cell.angle_alpha   90.00
_cell.angle_beta   90.00
_cell.angle_gamma   90.00
#
_symmetry.space_group_name_H-M   'P 1'
#
loop_
_entity.id
_entity.type
_entity.pdbx_description
1 polymer ?
#
loop_
_entity_poly.entity_id
_entity_poly.type
_entity_poly.pdbx_seq_one_letter_code
_entity_poly.pdbx_strand_id
1 'polypeptide(L)'
;MNFIKFAENICEIKFTNQDLKILMNALNEVYETQAISNWEFPIRLNVEREKVREFSNLLLQLEMAGKEKEEVDVKFSSDDVRLLNNALNEICHGIRVLDFESKIGS
;
A
#
# COMPACT_ATOMS: atom_id res chain seq x y z
N MET A 1 34.11 -12.61 -11.53
CA MET A 1 32.80 -12.91 -10.93
C MET A 1 31.87 -11.79 -11.34
N ASN A 2 31.04 -12.02 -12.37
CA ASN A 2 30.10 -11.00 -12.86
C ASN A 2 28.91 -10.99 -11.91
N PHE A 3 28.79 -9.94 -11.11
CA PHE A 3 27.54 -9.65 -10.42
C PHE A 3 26.55 -9.17 -11.49
N ILE A 4 25.60 -10.02 -11.84
CA ILE A 4 24.39 -9.57 -12.53
C ILE A 4 23.70 -8.65 -11.52
N LYS A 5 23.84 -7.33 -11.72
CA LYS A 5 22.91 -6.36 -11.16
C LYS A 5 21.57 -6.68 -11.79
N PHE A 6 20.69 -7.36 -11.07
CA PHE A 6 19.27 -7.33 -11.43
C PHE A 6 18.90 -5.84 -11.37
N ALA A 7 18.49 -5.29 -12.51
CA ALA A 7 17.87 -3.97 -12.52
C ALA A 7 16.72 -4.04 -11.51
N GLU A 8 16.66 -3.10 -10.57
CA GLU A 8 15.48 -2.94 -9.72
C GLU A 8 14.29 -2.83 -10.67
N ASN A 9 13.38 -3.79 -10.64
CA ASN A 9 12.17 -3.77 -11.44
C ASN A 9 11.27 -2.68 -10.86
N ILE A 10 11.52 -1.44 -11.28
CA ILE A 10 10.75 -0.28 -10.90
C ILE A 10 9.51 -0.23 -11.80
N CYS A 11 8.35 -0.31 -11.19
CA CYS A 11 7.09 -0.06 -11.85
C CYS A 11 6.76 1.43 -11.73
N GLU A 12 6.66 2.12 -12.86
CA GLU A 12 6.18 3.50 -12.90
C GLU A 12 4.68 3.48 -13.17
N ILE A 13 3.91 4.00 -12.22
CA ILE A 13 2.45 4.04 -12.27
C ILE A 13 2.01 5.49 -12.04
N LYS A 14 1.01 5.91 -12.79
CA LYS A 14 0.32 7.18 -12.56
C LYS A 14 -0.89 6.93 -11.66
N PHE A 15 -0.97 7.70 -10.59
CA PHE A 15 -2.13 7.71 -9.71
C PHE A 15 -2.78 9.08 -9.72
N THR A 16 -4.11 9.09 -9.74
CA THR A 16 -4.85 10.29 -9.35
C THR A 16 -4.74 10.49 -7.84
N ASN A 17 -5.04 11.72 -7.36
CA ASN A 17 -5.13 11.96 -5.92
C ASN A 17 -6.21 11.07 -5.25
N GLN A 18 -7.28 10.73 -5.97
CA GLN A 18 -8.31 9.83 -5.46
C GLN A 18 -7.76 8.41 -5.27
N ASP A 19 -6.97 7.90 -6.22
CA ASP A 19 -6.37 6.57 -6.10
C ASP A 19 -5.43 6.51 -4.88
N LEU A 20 -4.56 7.52 -4.70
CA LEU A 20 -3.65 7.58 -3.55
C LEU A 20 -4.41 7.57 -2.22
N LYS A 21 -5.52 8.31 -2.15
CA LYS A 21 -6.37 8.35 -0.96
C LYS A 21 -7.01 6.99 -0.67
N ILE A 22 -7.56 6.32 -1.68
CA ILE A 22 -8.15 4.98 -1.55
C ILE A 22 -7.08 3.97 -1.07
N LEU A 23 -5.89 3.99 -1.68
CA LEU A 23 -4.80 3.10 -1.30
C LEU A 23 -4.33 3.34 0.14
N MET A 24 -4.18 4.61 0.54
CA MET A 24 -3.82 4.97 1.91
C MET A 24 -4.88 4.47 2.92
N ASN A 25 -6.16 4.68 2.61
CA ASN A 25 -7.25 4.22 3.45
C ASN A 25 -7.26 2.69 3.59
N ALA A 26 -7.07 1.96 2.49
CA ALA A 26 -6.96 0.51 2.48
C ALA A 26 -5.80 0.02 3.36
N LEU A 27 -4.61 0.61 3.21
CA LEU A 27 -3.46 0.25 4.03
C LEU A 27 -3.65 0.59 5.51
N ASN A 28 -4.31 1.70 5.83
CA ASN A 28 -4.64 2.06 7.21
C ASN A 28 -5.61 1.04 7.83
N GLU A 29 -6.64 0.60 7.09
CA GLU A 29 -7.54 -0.44 7.60
C GLU A 29 -6.80 -1.76 7.83
N VAL A 30 -5.88 -2.16 6.95
CA VAL A 30 -5.06 -3.35 7.19
C VAL A 30 -4.11 -3.15 8.37
N TYR A 31 -3.51 -1.98 8.54
CA TYR A 31 -2.56 -1.70 9.61
C TYR A 31 -3.23 -1.62 11.00
N GLU A 32 -4.39 -0.98 11.09
CA GLU A 32 -5.12 -0.76 12.35
C GLU A 32 -6.03 -1.94 12.72
N THR A 33 -6.24 -2.90 11.81
CA THR A 33 -7.16 -4.00 12.07
C THR A 33 -6.70 -4.87 13.24
N GLN A 34 -7.67 -5.19 14.10
CA GLN A 34 -7.53 -6.24 15.11
C GLN A 34 -7.83 -7.64 14.56
N ALA A 35 -8.30 -7.73 13.30
CA ALA A 35 -8.61 -9.00 12.64
C ALA A 35 -7.36 -9.81 12.25
N ILE A 36 -6.20 -9.15 12.18
CA ILE A 36 -4.91 -9.78 11.95
C ILE A 36 -4.08 -9.64 13.22
N SER A 37 -3.79 -10.78 13.86
CA SER A 37 -2.94 -10.78 15.04
C SER A 37 -1.51 -10.34 14.71
N ASN A 38 -0.77 -9.85 15.72
CA ASN A 38 0.61 -9.39 15.51
C ASN A 38 1.54 -10.48 14.96
N TRP A 39 1.30 -11.75 15.30
CA TRP A 39 2.12 -12.86 14.82
C TRP A 39 1.76 -13.31 13.40
N GLU A 40 0.49 -13.17 12.98
CA GLU A 40 0.03 -13.50 11.62
C GLU A 40 0.38 -12.40 10.62
N PHE A 41 0.49 -11.15 11.08
CA PHE A 41 0.69 -9.99 10.23
C PHE A 41 1.86 -10.16 9.23
N PRO A 42 3.09 -10.49 9.66
CA PRO A 42 4.19 -10.66 8.72
C PRO A 42 4.04 -11.89 7.80
N ILE A 43 3.25 -12.89 8.20
CA ILE A 43 2.97 -14.07 7.38
C ILE A 43 1.98 -13.71 6.26
N ARG A 44 0.92 -12.97 6.61
CA ARG A 44 -0.16 -12.61 5.67
C ARG A 44 0.27 -11.53 4.69
N LEU A 45 0.99 -10.51 5.15
CA LEU A 45 1.45 -9.42 4.29
C LEU A 45 2.82 -9.65 3.67
N ASN A 46 3.57 -10.66 4.14
CA ASN A 46 4.95 -10.92 3.74
C ASN A 46 5.88 -9.71 4.01
N VAL A 47 5.53 -8.87 4.99
CA VAL A 47 6.33 -7.74 5.49
C VAL A 47 6.02 -7.48 6.96
N GLU A 48 6.98 -6.89 7.69
CA GLU A 48 6.74 -6.42 9.05
C GLU A 48 5.73 -5.27 9.08
N ARG A 49 4.97 -5.17 10.19
CA ARG A 49 3.94 -4.14 10.37
C ARG A 49 4.49 -2.71 10.24
N GLU A 50 5.73 -2.48 10.69
CA GLU A 50 6.39 -1.17 10.53
C GLU A 50 6.61 -0.79 9.06
N LYS A 51 6.86 -1.77 8.17
CA LYS A 51 7.04 -1.50 6.74
C LYS A 51 5.74 -1.03 6.08
N VAL A 52 4.60 -1.53 6.53
CA VAL A 52 3.29 -1.04 6.09
C VAL A 52 3.11 0.42 6.49
N ARG A 53 3.51 0.78 7.72
CA ARG A 53 3.45 2.16 8.20
C ARG A 53 4.35 3.10 7.41
N GLU A 54 5.60 2.69 7.16
CA GLU A 54 6.54 3.43 6.32
C GLU A 54 5.94 3.68 4.92
N PHE A 55 5.33 2.65 4.33
CA PHE A 55 4.71 2.74 3.03
C PHE A 55 3.46 3.64 3.01
N SER A 56 2.60 3.56 4.04
CA SER A 56 1.46 4.50 4.20
C SER A 56 1.93 5.96 4.30
N ASN A 57 3.03 6.22 5.01
CA ASN A 57 3.61 7.56 5.08
C ASN A 57 4.14 8.05 3.73
N LEU A 58 4.70 7.16 2.91
CA LEU A 58 5.11 7.49 1.54
C LEU A 58 3.91 7.91 0.69
N LEU A 59 2.81 7.15 0.74
CA LEU A 59 1.58 7.51 0.02
C LEU A 59 1.00 8.86 0.47
N LEU A 60 1.02 9.14 1.77
CA LEU A 60 0.60 10.45 2.30
C LEU A 60 1.49 11.59 1.77
N GLN A 61 2.81 11.40 1.72
CA GLN A 61 3.73 12.39 1.15
C GLN A 61 3.45 12.62 -0.33
N LEU A 62 3.15 11.55 -1.09
CA LEU A 62 2.79 11.63 -2.50
C LEU A 62 1.46 12.36 -2.71
N GLU A 63 0.43 12.08 -1.89
CA GLU A 63 -0.85 12.79 -1.92
C GLU A 63 -0.63 14.28 -1.63
N MET A 64 0.15 14.62 -0.59
CA MET A 64 0.47 16.00 -0.23
C MET A 64 1.24 16.74 -1.33
N ALA A 65 2.21 16.09 -1.98
CA ALA A 65 2.96 16.64 -3.10
C ALA A 65 2.10 16.75 -4.38
N GLY A 66 1.10 15.88 -4.52
CA GLY A 66 0.14 15.83 -5.61
C GLY A 66 -1.03 16.80 -5.49
N LYS A 67 -1.20 17.52 -4.38
CA LYS A 67 -2.34 18.43 -4.17
C LYS A 67 -2.51 19.51 -5.25
N GLU A 68 -1.45 19.86 -5.98
CA GLU A 68 -1.50 20.81 -7.10
C GLU A 68 -1.57 20.15 -8.50
N LYS A 69 -1.56 18.81 -8.56
CA LYS A 69 -1.58 18.03 -9.80
C LYS A 69 -2.77 17.07 -9.83
N GLU A 70 -3.31 16.81 -11.02
CA GLU A 70 -4.38 15.83 -11.18
C GLU A 70 -3.86 14.39 -11.05
N GLU A 71 -2.60 14.16 -11.47
CA GLU A 71 -1.90 12.89 -11.42
C GLU A 71 -0.49 13.03 -10.82
N VAL A 72 -0.03 11.98 -10.15
CA VAL A 72 1.31 11.84 -9.59
C VAL A 72 1.98 10.61 -10.20
N ASP A 73 3.16 10.79 -10.79
CA ASP A 73 4.02 9.69 -11.20
C ASP A 73 4.67 9.07 -9.97
N VAL A 74 4.38 7.80 -9.71
CA VAL A 74 4.92 7.05 -8.57
C VAL A 74 5.78 5.90 -9.09
N LYS A 75 6.95 5.76 -8.47
CA LYS A 75 7.87 4.66 -8.74
C LYS A 75 7.80 3.67 -7.58
N PHE A 76 7.33 2.47 -7.86
CA PHE A 76 7.31 1.38 -6.90
C PHE A 76 8.34 0.32 -7.23
N SER A 77 9.02 -0.17 -6.20
CA SER A 77 9.82 -1.39 -6.28
C SER A 77 8.92 -2.62 -6.41
N SER A 78 9.50 -3.78 -6.72
CA SER A 78 8.76 -5.05 -6.71
C SER A 78 8.15 -5.36 -5.35
N ASP A 79 8.80 -4.92 -4.27
CA ASP A 79 8.38 -5.21 -2.91
C ASP A 79 7.19 -4.32 -2.52
N ASP A 80 7.19 -3.05 -2.95
CA ASP A 80 6.05 -2.13 -2.79
C ASP A 80 4.80 -2.67 -3.50
N VAL A 81 4.96 -3.15 -4.74
CA VAL A 81 3.86 -3.76 -5.50
C VAL A 81 3.34 -5.01 -4.81
N ARG A 82 4.23 -5.85 -4.27
CA ARG A 82 3.83 -7.06 -3.54
C ARG A 82 3.07 -6.72 -2.25
N LEU A 83 3.54 -5.71 -1.51
CA LEU A 83 2.87 -5.20 -0.32
C LEU A 83 1.46 -4.72 -0.65
N LEU A 84 1.31 -3.85 -1.67
CA LEU A 84 0.01 -3.36 -2.12
C LEU A 84 -0.94 -4.50 -2.49
N ASN A 85 -0.48 -5.47 -3.28
CA ASN A 85 -1.28 -6.62 -3.66
C ASN A 85 -1.75 -7.44 -2.44
N ASN A 86 -0.86 -7.69 -1.48
CA ASN A 86 -1.22 -8.44 -0.28
C ASN A 86 -2.21 -7.66 0.59
N ALA A 87 -1.99 -6.36 0.81
CA ALA A 87 -2.90 -5.51 1.58
C ALA A 87 -4.30 -5.44 0.93
N LEU A 88 -4.38 -5.27 -0.38
CA LEU A 88 -5.66 -5.27 -1.09
C LEU A 88 -6.36 -6.64 -1.03
N ASN A 89 -5.61 -7.74 -1.11
CA ASN A 89 -6.17 -9.08 -0.91
C ASN A 89 -6.74 -9.27 0.50
N GLU A 90 -6.07 -8.73 1.51
CA GLU A 90 -6.59 -8.71 2.87
C GLU A 90 -7.91 -7.94 2.95
N ILE A 91 -7.99 -6.75 2.36
CA ILE A 91 -9.23 -5.96 2.33
C ILE A 91 -10.38 -6.71 1.64
N CYS A 92 -10.10 -7.36 0.51
CA CYS A 92 -11.13 -8.02 -0.30
C CYS A 92 -11.60 -9.36 0.29
N HIS A 93 -10.72 -10.09 0.97
CA HIS A 93 -10.99 -11.48 1.36
C HIS A 93 -10.65 -11.83 2.80
N GLY A 94 -9.72 -11.10 3.42
CA GLY A 94 -9.05 -11.50 4.65
C GLY A 94 -9.50 -10.77 5.91
N ILE A 95 -9.93 -9.50 5.79
CA ILE A 95 -10.38 -8.66 6.89
C ILE A 95 -11.80 -8.17 6.65
N ARG A 96 -12.60 -8.14 7.72
CA ARG A 96 -13.95 -7.59 7.67
C ARG A 96 -13.88 -6.07 7.87
N VAL A 97 -14.04 -5.32 6.79
CA VAL A 97 -14.19 -3.86 6.85
C VAL A 97 -15.67 -3.51 7.04
N LEU A 98 -16.02 -2.92 8.18
CA LEU A 98 -17.37 -2.39 8.42
C LEU A 98 -17.52 -1.04 7.71
N ASP A 99 -18.66 -0.77 7.09
CA ASP A 99 -18.93 0.50 6.38
C ASP A 99 -17.86 0.85 5.32
N PHE A 100 -17.55 -0.13 4.45
CA PHE A 100 -16.48 -0.08 3.44
C PHE A 100 -16.42 1.23 2.67
N GLU A 101 -17.53 1.70 2.10
CA GLU A 101 -17.57 2.92 1.29
C GLU A 101 -17.10 4.15 2.08
N SER A 102 -17.44 4.25 3.37
CA SER A 102 -17.07 5.39 4.21
C SER A 102 -15.60 5.37 4.62
N LYS A 103 -15.01 4.17 4.76
CA LYS A 103 -13.63 3.99 5.22
C LYS A 103 -12.62 3.96 4.07
N ILE A 104 -12.94 3.26 2.99
CA ILE A 104 -12.04 3.10 1.84
C ILE A 104 -12.24 4.23 0.85
N GLY A 105 -13.51 4.51 0.52
CA GLY A 105 -13.90 5.48 -0.50
C GLY A 105 -14.81 4.86 -1.55
N SER A 106 -15.56 5.73 -2.22
CA SER A 106 -16.43 5.45 -3.37
C SER A 106 -15.76 5.88 -4.68
#